data_AF-A0A3U8HYP5-F1
#
_entry.id   AF-A0A3U8HYP5-F1
#
_cell.length_a   1.000
_cell.length_b   1.000
_cell.length_c   1.000
_cell.angle_alpha   90.00
_cell.angle_beta   90.00
_cell.angle_gamma   90.00
#
_symmetry.space_group_name_H-M   'P 1'
#
loop_
_entity.id
_entity.type
_entity.pdbx_description
1 polymer ?
#
loop_
_entity_poly.entity_id
_entity_poly.type
_entity_poly.pdbx_seq_one_letter_code
_entity_poly.pdbx_strand_id
1 'polypeptide(L)' 'MDRKKSELQGAPVYSSCKQCSGRGYERIPAASCFRAICQFTAAISPGVWDKAIKPFYESLISKVEMEESAANVVLSKVTS' A
#
# COMPACT_ATOMS: atom_id res chain seq x y z
N MET A 1 15.70 -7.30 5.01
CA MET A 1 16.81 -8.21 5.33
C MET A 1 17.49 -7.73 6.60
N ASP A 2 17.75 -8.63 7.54
CA ASP A 2 18.56 -8.37 8.73
C ASP A 2 20.02 -8.67 8.42
N ARG A 3 20.78 -7.61 8.15
CA ARG A 3 22.17 -7.72 7.69
C ARG A 3 23.09 -8.32 8.74
N LYS A 4 22.90 -7.96 10.02
CA LYS A 4 23.70 -8.51 11.14
C LYS A 4 23.45 -10.00 11.33
N LYS A 5 22.20 -10.44 11.32
CA LYS A 5 21.88 -11.87 11.45
C LYS A 5 22.32 -12.67 10.23
N SER A 6 22.24 -12.08 9.03
CA SER A 6 22.70 -12.72 7.81
C SER A 6 24.21 -12.95 7.81
N GLU A 7 24.99 -11.96 8.27
CA GLU A 7 26.45 -12.09 8.43
C GLU A 7 26.84 -13.15 9.47
N LEU A 8 26.07 -13.28 10.56
CA LEU A 8 26.31 -14.28 11.60
C LEU A 8 25.97 -15.72 11.18
N GLN A 9 24.90 -15.91 10.39
CA GLN A 9 24.44 -17.24 9.96
C GLN A 9 25.02 -17.67 8.60
N GLY A 10 25.69 -16.77 7.87
CA GLY A 10 26.21 -17.05 6.52
C GLY A 10 25.11 -17.28 5.47
N ALA A 11 23.85 -16.98 5.80
CA ALA A 11 22.68 -17.14 4.95
C ALA A 11 21.73 -15.94 5.09
N PRO A 12 20.98 -15.56 4.04
CA PRO A 12 20.05 -14.45 4.10
C PRO A 12 18.97 -14.62 5.17
N VAL A 13 18.90 -13.70 6.12
CA VAL A 13 17.86 -13.63 7.15
C VAL A 13 16.88 -12.51 6.81
N TYR A 14 15.66 -12.89 6.43
CA TYR A 14 14.60 -11.94 6.16
C TYR A 14 13.92 -11.47 7.46
N SER A 15 13.59 -10.19 7.50
CA SER A 15 12.86 -9.55 8.59
C SER A 15 11.62 -8.88 8.01
N SER A 16 10.60 -8.66 8.83
CA SER A 16 9.46 -7.83 8.44
C SER A 16 9.94 -6.49 7.87
N CYS A 17 9.28 -6.01 6.81
CA CYS A 17 9.57 -4.71 6.23
C CYS A 17 9.41 -3.62 7.30
N LYS A 18 10.39 -2.73 7.45
CA LYS A 18 10.33 -1.68 8.48
C LYS A 18 9.27 -0.61 8.21
N GLN A 19 8.83 -0.47 6.96
CA GLN A 19 7.80 0.50 6.57
C GLN A 19 6.39 -0.08 6.65
N CYS A 20 6.15 -1.28 6.15
CA CYS A 20 4.81 -1.87 6.13
C CYS A 20 4.59 -3.04 7.12
N SER A 21 5.62 -3.45 7.86
CA SER A 21 5.60 -4.64 8.73
C SER A 21 5.17 -5.92 8.01
N GLY A 22 5.39 -6.00 6.69
CA GLY A 22 4.96 -7.13 5.85
C GLY A 22 3.49 -7.08 5.44
N ARG A 23 2.75 -6.00 5.73
CA ARG A 23 1.36 -5.81 5.29
C ARG A 23 1.23 -5.31 3.85
N GLY A 24 2.29 -4.71 3.32
CA GLY A 24 2.25 -4.00 2.05
C GLY A 24 1.60 -2.63 2.16
N TYR A 25 0.94 -2.17 1.09
CA TYR A 25 0.18 -0.92 1.12
C TYR A 25 -0.93 -0.94 2.18
N GLU A 26 -0.99 0.11 3.01
CA GLU A 26 -2.04 0.25 4.03
C GLU A 26 -3.37 0.63 3.39
N ARG A 27 -4.38 -0.23 3.54
CA ARG A 27 -5.72 0.03 3.01
C ARG A 27 -6.43 1.07 3.85
N ILE A 28 -6.44 2.31 3.35
CA ILE A 28 -7.23 3.39 3.94
C ILE A 28 -8.72 3.14 3.60
N PRO A 29 -9.63 3.07 4.59
CA PRO A 29 -11.05 2.91 4.32
C PRO A 29 -11.60 4.08 3.49
N ALA A 30 -12.42 3.78 2.47
CA ALA A 30 -13.03 4.81 1.60
C ALA A 30 -13.78 5.88 2.41
N ALA A 31 -14.45 5.48 3.50
CA ALA A 31 -15.13 6.41 4.41
C ALA A 31 -14.17 7.40 5.09
N SER A 32 -12.94 6.97 5.42
CA SER A 32 -11.91 7.85 5.99
C SER A 32 -11.42 8.86 4.94
N CYS A 33 -11.23 8.42 3.69
CA CYS A 33 -10.88 9.31 2.58
C CYS A 33 -11.98 10.36 2.34
N PHE A 34 -13.25 9.94 2.29
CA PHE A 34 -14.39 10.84 2.14
C PHE A 34 -14.44 11.90 3.24
N ARG A 35 -14.34 11.48 4.51
CA ARG A 35 -14.32 12.41 5.64
C ARG A 35 -13.19 13.43 5.56
N ALA A 36 -12.00 13.01 5.12
CA ALA A 36 -10.87 13.90 4.94
C ALA A 36 -11.15 14.93 3.83
N ILE A 37 -11.69 14.51 2.69
CA ILE A 37 -12.06 15.43 1.60
C ILE A 37 -13.12 16.45 2.05
N CYS A 38 -14.10 16.02 2.85
CA CYS A 38 -15.13 16.91 3.40
C CYS A 38 -14.57 18.00 4.33
N GLN A 39 -13.36 17.84 4.88
CA GLN A 39 -12.71 18.90 5.66
C GLN A 39 -12.24 20.07 4.77
N PHE A 40 -11.99 19.81 3.49
CA PHE A 40 -11.53 20.82 2.53
C PHE A 40 -12.66 21.37 1.66
N THR A 41 -13.70 20.58 1.41
CA THR A 41 -14.83 21.00 0.57
C THR A 41 -16.14 20.33 0.96
N ALA A 42 -17.20 21.14 1.07
CA ALA A 42 -18.58 20.66 1.24
C ALA A 42 -19.30 20.43 -0.11
N ALA A 43 -18.62 20.62 -1.24
CA ALA A 43 -19.23 20.53 -2.57
C ALA A 43 -19.57 19.09 -2.99
N ILE A 44 -19.00 18.09 -2.31
CA ILE A 44 -19.20 16.68 -2.62
C ILE A 44 -20.20 16.10 -1.62
N SER A 45 -21.38 15.74 -2.12
CA SER A 45 -22.37 15.01 -1.33
C SER A 45 -22.03 13.51 -1.26
N PRO A 46 -22.53 12.78 -0.25
CA PRO A 46 -22.33 11.33 -0.14
C PRO A 46 -22.77 10.56 -1.39
N GLY A 47 -23.86 10.98 -2.05
CA GLY A 47 -24.35 10.35 -3.27
C GLY A 47 -23.43 10.56 -4.47
N VAL A 48 -22.79 11.73 -4.59
CA VAL A 48 -21.77 12.00 -5.62
C VAL A 48 -20.50 11.21 -5.33
N TRP A 49 -20.10 11.15 -4.05
CA TRP A 49 -18.96 10.33 -3.62
C TRP A 49 -19.12 8.86 -4.06
N ASP A 50 -20.23 8.22 -3.68
CA ASP A 50 -20.42 6.79 -3.95
C ASP A 50 -20.49 6.47 -5.45
N LYS A 51 -21.08 7.36 -6.26
CA LYS A 51 -21.29 7.11 -7.69
C LYS A 51 -20.11 7.48 -8.58
N ALA A 52 -19.37 8.55 -8.25
CA ALA A 52 -18.36 9.11 -9.15
C ALA A 52 -16.94 9.00 -8.60
N ILE A 53 -16.74 9.19 -7.29
CA ILE A 53 -15.40 9.37 -6.72
C ILE A 53 -14.88 8.09 -6.08
N LYS A 54 -15.74 7.34 -5.38
CA LYS A 54 -15.38 6.08 -4.75
C LYS A 54 -14.83 5.05 -5.74
N PRO A 55 -15.42 4.82 -6.93
CA PRO A 55 -14.84 3.89 -7.90
C PRO A 55 -13.43 4.31 -8.36
N PHE A 56 -13.21 5.62 -8.54
CA PHE A 56 -11.89 6.16 -8.86
C PHE A 56 -10.90 5.91 -7.72
N TYR A 57 -11.29 6.19 -6.48
CA TYR A 57 -10.48 5.90 -5.30
C TYR A 57 -10.11 4.41 -5.18
N GLU A 58 -11.07 3.50 -5.38
CA GLU A 58 -10.83 2.06 -5.36
C GLU A 58 -9.87 1.62 -6.49
N SER A 59 -9.97 2.22 -7.67
CA SER A 59 -9.02 1.97 -8.76
C SER A 59 -7.57 2.37 -8.42
N LEU A 60 -7.39 3.43 -7.61
CA LEU A 60 -6.07 3.85 -7.15
C LEU A 60 -5.47 2.81 -6.20
N ILE A 61 -6.29 2.22 -5.31
CA ILE A 61 -5.84 1.13 -4.42
C ILE A 61 -5.34 -0.06 -5.25
N SER A 62 -6.13 -0.49 -6.24
CA SER A 62 -5.75 -1.60 -7.13
C SER A 62 -4.45 -1.30 -7.87
N LYS A 63 -4.25 -0.05 -8.32
CA LYS A 63 -2.99 0.35 -8.95
C LYS A 63 -1.80 0.19 -8.01
N VAL A 64 -1.91 0.61 -6.75
CA VAL A 64 -0.82 0.45 -5.79
C VAL A 64 -0.51 -1.02 -5.55
N GLU A 65 -1.52 -1.89 -5.43
CA GLU A 65 -1.32 -3.33 -5.28
C GLU A 65 -0.60 -3.96 -6.50
N MET A 66 -0.94 -3.53 -7.71
CA MET A 66 -0.25 -3.97 -8.93
C MET A 66 1.22 -3.56 -8.95
N GLU A 67 1.53 -2.30 -8.63
CA GLU A 67 2.90 -1.79 -8.59
C GLU A 67 3.71 -2.45 -7.47
N GLU A 68 3.10 -2.71 -6.32
CA GLU A 68 3.74 -3.46 -5.23
C GLU A 68 4.10 -4.89 -5.67
N SER A 69 3.19 -5.56 -6.37
CA SER A 69 3.45 -6.90 -6.94
C SER A 69 4.60 -6.86 -7.95
N ALA A 70 4.61 -5.88 -8.85
CA ALA A 70 5.67 -5.70 -9.83
C ALA A 70 7.02 -5.44 -9.16
N ALA A 71 7.07 -4.57 -8.14
CA ALA A 71 8.27 -4.32 -7.36
C ALA A 71 8.77 -5.60 -6.66
N ASN A 72 7.87 -6.41 -6.12
CA ASN A 72 8.23 -7.68 -5.48
C ASN A 72 8.81 -8.69 -6.47
N VAL A 73 8.30 -8.75 -7.70
CA VAL A 73 8.85 -9.60 -8.78
C VAL A 73 10.27 -9.14 -9.18
N VAL A 74 10.52 -7.84 -9.25
CA VAL A 74 11.87 -7.35 -9.54
C VAL A 74 12.82 -7.66 -8.38
N LEU A 75 12.36 -7.46 -7.15
CA LEU A 75 13.14 -7.77 -5.95
C LEU A 75 13.51 -9.26 -5.86
N SER A 76 12.58 -10.17 -6.19
CA SER A 76 12.85 -11.60 -6.15
C SER A 76 13.92 -12.03 -7.16
N LYS A 77 14.00 -11.39 -8.34
CA LYS A 77 15.01 -11.69 -9.36
C LYS A 77 16.43 -11.33 -8.93
N VAL A 78 16.61 -10.28 -8.13
CA VAL A 78 17.94 -9.82 -7.68
C VAL A 78 18.36 -10.38 -6.32
N THR A 79 17.42 -11.01 -5.61
CA THR A 79 17.64 -11.60 -4.28
C THR A 79 17.51 -13.13 -4.28
N SER A 80 17.34 -13.75 -5.46
CA SER A 80 17.42 -15.20 -5.63
C SER A 80 18.85 -15.70 -5.49
#